data_AF-A0A661QDH3-F1
#
_entry.id   AF-A0A661QDH3-F1
#
_cell.length_a   1.000
_cell.length_b   1.000
_cell.length_c   1.000
_cell.angle_alpha   90.00
_cell.angle_beta   90.00
_cell.angle_gamma   90.00
#
_symmetry.space_group_name_H-M   'P 1'
#
loop_
_entity.id
_entity.type
_entity.pdbx_description
1 polymer ?
#
loop_
_entity_poly.entity_id
_entity_poly.type
_entity_poly.pdbx_seq_one_letter_code
_entity_poly.pdbx_strand_id
1 'polypeptide(L)'
;MNRYLLTIAVGPVQEFIKAARRTRDLWFGSYLLSEISKAVAKKVGEMSGLDNLIFPAPEELSSLDPDSDLNVANIILAEVSGNPKDII
;
A
#
# COMPACT_ATOMS: atom_id res chain seq x y z
N MET A 1 -17.54 19.90 1.15
CA MET A 1 -17.35 18.48 0.76
C MET A 1 -16.89 17.72 1.98
N ASN A 2 -17.47 16.55 2.27
CA ASN A 2 -17.00 15.72 3.37
C ASN A 2 -15.63 15.14 3.02
N ARG A 3 -14.75 15.09 4.02
CA ARG A 3 -13.46 14.41 3.94
C ARG A 3 -13.51 13.19 4.84
N TYR A 4 -12.87 12.12 4.38
CA TYR A 4 -12.80 10.86 5.10
C TYR A 4 -11.35 10.44 5.24
N LEU A 5 -11.06 9.73 6.33
CA LEU A 5 -9.81 9.03 6.49
C LEU A 5 -10.04 7.59 6.01
N LEU A 6 -9.42 7.24 4.87
CA LEU A 6 -9.48 5.91 4.29
C LEU A 6 -8.28 5.09 4.78
N THR A 7 -8.56 3.94 5.40
CA THR A 7 -7.53 2.95 5.77
C THR A 7 -7.76 1.67 4.99
N ILE A 8 -6.74 1.22 4.26
CA ILE A 8 -6.74 -0.07 3.55
C ILE A 8 -5.68 -0.96 4.18
N ALA A 9 -6.04 -2.21 4.47
CA ALA A 9 -5.10 -3.21 4.96
C ALA A 9 -5.03 -4.38 3.98
N VAL A 10 -3.82 -4.70 3.53
CA VAL A 10 -3.53 -5.86 2.68
C VAL A 10 -3.19 -7.05 3.59
N GLY A 11 -3.83 -8.20 3.41
CA GLY A 11 -3.57 -9.36 4.27
C GLY A 11 -4.54 -10.52 4.05
N PRO A 12 -4.26 -11.72 4.62
CA PRO A 12 -3.50 -11.95 5.86
C PRO A 12 -1.98 -11.88 5.72
N VAL A 13 -1.30 -11.16 6.62
CA VAL A 13 0.17 -10.98 6.58
C VAL A 13 0.91 -12.18 7.15
N GLN A 14 0.66 -12.50 8.42
CA GLN A 14 1.43 -13.49 9.14
C GLN A 14 1.21 -14.90 8.60
N GLU A 15 -0.05 -15.27 8.33
CA GLU A 15 -0.37 -16.59 7.78
C GLU A 15 0.17 -16.79 6.37
N PHE A 16 0.22 -15.72 5.55
CA PHE A 16 0.84 -15.77 4.24
C PHE A 16 2.35 -15.99 4.32
N ILE A 17 3.04 -15.19 5.14
CA ILE A 17 4.50 -15.29 5.32
C ILE A 17 4.89 -16.64 5.94
N LYS A 18 4.13 -17.13 6.93
CA LYS A 18 4.40 -18.40 7.63
C LYS A 18 4.20 -19.64 6.75
N ALA A 19 3.45 -19.55 5.66
CA ALA A 19 3.29 -20.66 4.72
C ALA A 19 4.59 -21.00 3.96
N ALA A 20 5.61 -20.14 4.04
CA ALA A 20 6.94 -20.34 3.46
C ALA A 20 7.62 -21.62 4.00
N ARG A 21 8.21 -22.42 3.11
CA ARG A 21 8.96 -23.64 3.47
C ARG A 21 10.47 -23.43 3.51
N ARG A 22 10.96 -22.33 2.92
CA ARG A 22 12.37 -21.96 2.84
C ARG A 22 12.54 -20.48 3.11
N THR A 23 13.73 -20.07 3.58
CA THR A 23 14.07 -18.66 3.84
C THR A 23 13.87 -17.75 2.63
N ARG A 24 14.13 -18.27 1.42
CA ARG A 24 13.85 -17.54 0.17
C ARG A 24 12.35 -17.28 -0.02
N ASP A 25 11.50 -18.26 0.28
CA ASP A 25 10.05 -18.11 0.17
C ASP A 25 9.54 -17.09 1.21
N LEU A 26 10.14 -17.09 2.41
CA LEU A 26 9.84 -16.12 3.46
C LEU A 26 10.13 -14.69 2.98
N TRP A 27 11.33 -14.46 2.41
CA TRP A 27 11.72 -13.18 1.84
C TRP A 27 10.79 -12.75 0.71
N PHE A 28 10.51 -13.66 -0.23
CA PHE A 28 9.58 -13.40 -1.33
C PHE A 28 8.16 -13.09 -0.83
N GLY A 29 7.71 -13.73 0.25
CA GLY A 29 6.41 -13.47 0.86
C GLY A 29 6.29 -12.03 1.39
N SER A 30 7.30 -11.56 2.13
CA SER A 30 7.35 -10.16 2.58
C SER A 30 7.49 -9.17 1.42
N TYR A 31 8.33 -9.49 0.44
CA TYR A 31 8.53 -8.64 -0.74
C TYR A 31 7.23 -8.49 -1.54
N LEU A 32 6.51 -9.60 -1.82
CA LEU A 32 5.25 -9.54 -2.56
C LEU A 32 4.19 -8.72 -1.83
N LEU A 33 4.08 -8.84 -0.51
CA LEU A 33 3.16 -8.00 0.28
C LEU A 33 3.51 -6.52 0.18
N SER A 34 4.80 -6.17 0.17
CA SER A 34 5.27 -4.79 -0.05
C SER A 34 4.88 -4.30 -1.44
N GLU A 35 5.12 -5.08 -2.50
CA GLU A 35 4.78 -4.71 -3.88
C GLU A 35 3.28 -4.53 -4.10
N ILE A 36 2.44 -5.39 -3.52
CA ILE A 36 0.97 -5.21 -3.56
C ILE A 36 0.58 -3.93 -2.83
N SER A 37 1.21 -3.64 -1.68
CA SER A 37 0.90 -2.45 -0.89
C SER A 37 1.35 -1.17 -1.61
N LYS A 38 2.47 -1.19 -2.32
CA LYS A 38 2.88 -0.12 -3.25
C LYS A 38 1.84 0.12 -4.31
N ALA A 39 1.37 -0.93 -4.99
CA ALA A 39 0.38 -0.81 -6.06
C ALA A 39 -0.93 -0.16 -5.56
N VAL A 40 -1.39 -0.56 -4.36
CA VAL A 40 -2.57 0.05 -3.71
C VAL A 40 -2.29 1.52 -3.37
N ALA A 41 -1.17 1.79 -2.69
CA ALA A 41 -0.80 3.16 -2.31
C ALA A 41 -0.67 4.07 -3.53
N LYS A 42 -0.11 3.57 -4.63
CA LYS A 42 0.06 4.31 -5.88
C LYS A 42 -1.29 4.68 -6.46
N LYS A 43 -2.20 3.71 -6.53
CA LYS A 43 -3.54 3.94 -7.05
C LYS A 43 -4.32 4.94 -6.20
N VAL A 44 -4.21 4.84 -4.87
CA VAL A 44 -4.81 5.81 -3.96
C VAL A 44 -4.23 7.20 -4.17
N GLY A 45 -2.90 7.34 -4.22
CA GLY A 45 -2.21 8.61 -4.47
C GLY A 45 -2.56 9.25 -5.82
N GLU A 46 -2.76 8.45 -6.88
CA GLU A 46 -3.24 8.93 -8.19
C GLU A 46 -4.66 9.52 -8.12
N MET A 47 -5.53 8.97 -7.26
CA MET A 47 -6.93 9.37 -7.16
C MET A 47 -7.17 10.48 -6.13
N SER A 48 -6.49 10.43 -4.99
CA SER A 48 -6.60 11.42 -3.93
C SER A 48 -5.61 12.57 -4.06
N GLY A 49 -4.53 12.41 -4.82
CA GLY A 49 -3.37 13.28 -4.80
C GLY A 49 -2.32 12.81 -3.78
N LEU A 50 -1.05 13.04 -4.11
CA LEU A 50 0.11 12.56 -3.34
C LEU A 50 0.14 13.12 -1.91
N ASP A 51 -0.13 14.41 -1.75
CA ASP A 51 -0.17 15.09 -0.44
C ASP A 51 -1.21 14.51 0.51
N ASN A 52 -2.22 13.84 -0.04
CA ASN A 52 -3.29 13.22 0.72
C ASN A 52 -2.99 11.75 1.08
N LEU A 53 -1.90 11.17 0.57
CA LEU A 53 -1.42 9.83 0.92
C LEU A 53 -0.55 9.91 2.19
N ILE A 54 -1.20 9.79 3.34
CA ILE A 54 -0.60 9.94 4.68
C ILE A 54 0.41 8.82 5.00
N PHE A 55 0.15 7.60 4.52
CA PHE A 55 1.07 6.47 4.66
C PHE A 55 0.94 5.56 3.42
N PRO A 56 2.06 5.18 2.75
CA PRO A 56 3.46 5.27 3.20
C PRO A 56 4.15 6.63 3.04
N ALA A 57 3.45 7.69 2.62
CA ALA A 57 4.01 9.03 2.41
C ALA A 57 5.29 9.06 1.55
N PRO A 58 5.24 8.53 0.31
CA PRO A 58 6.38 8.61 -0.60
C PRO A 58 6.64 10.07 -1.02
N GLU A 59 7.90 10.40 -1.32
CA GLU A 59 8.28 11.74 -1.82
C GLU A 59 7.70 12.00 -3.22
N GLU A 60 7.60 10.96 -4.05
CA GLU A 60 7.07 11.00 -5.39
C GLU A 60 6.36 9.70 -5.75
N LEU A 61 5.43 9.75 -6.71
CA LEU A 61 4.61 8.60 -7.08
C LEU A 61 5.43 7.44 -7.68
N SER A 62 6.55 7.74 -8.35
CA SER A 62 7.52 6.77 -8.88
C SER A 62 8.21 5.96 -7.80
N SER A 63 8.29 6.46 -6.55
CA SER A 63 8.77 5.68 -5.42
C SER A 63 7.86 4.48 -5.09
N LEU A 64 6.65 4.43 -5.64
CA LEU A 64 5.72 3.31 -5.53
C LEU A 64 5.67 2.43 -6.79
N ASP A 65 6.57 2.65 -7.75
CA ASP A 65 6.70 1.77 -8.90
C ASP A 65 7.16 0.37 -8.49
N PRO A 66 6.84 -0.67 -9.28
CA PRO A 66 7.37 -2.00 -9.07
C PRO A 66 8.89 -1.97 -8.96
N ASP A 67 9.44 -2.75 -8.04
CA ASP A 67 10.89 -2.88 -7.78
C ASP A 67 11.61 -1.58 -7.34
N SER A 68 10.89 -0.52 -6.99
CA SER A 68 11.48 0.67 -6.37
C SER A 68 12.10 0.34 -4.99
N ASP A 69 13.03 1.18 -4.53
CA ASP A 69 13.75 0.98 -3.27
C ASP A 69 12.86 1.12 -2.01
N LEU A 70 11.73 1.82 -2.12
CA LEU A 70 10.83 2.05 -0.99
C LEU A 70 10.17 0.73 -0.56
N ASN A 71 10.23 0.36 0.72
CA ASN A 71 9.45 -0.77 1.24
C ASN A 71 8.19 -0.28 1.92
N VAL A 72 7.04 -0.87 1.58
CA VAL A 72 5.73 -0.41 2.04
C VAL A 72 5.11 -1.47 2.95
N ALA A 73 4.65 -1.05 4.13
CA ALA A 73 3.91 -1.93 5.02
C ALA A 73 2.51 -2.23 4.48
N ASN A 74 1.82 -3.21 5.05
CA ASN A 74 0.53 -3.70 4.55
C ASN A 74 -0.66 -2.76 4.83
N ILE A 75 -0.42 -1.52 5.23
CA ILE A 75 -1.43 -0.52 5.56
C ILE A 75 -1.23 0.67 4.64
N ILE A 76 -2.32 1.21 4.12
CA ILE A 76 -2.35 2.44 3.34
C ILE A 76 -3.35 3.37 4.03
N LEU A 77 -2.93 4.61 4.29
CA LEU A 77 -3.74 5.63 4.94
C LEU A 77 -3.79 6.87 4.06
N ALA A 78 -4.99 7.36 3.76
CA ALA A 78 -5.16 8.56 2.95
C ALA A 78 -6.35 9.41 3.40
N GLU A 79 -6.23 10.73 3.21
CA GLU A 79 -7.38 11.63 3.25
C GLU A 79 -8.05 11.61 1.87
N VAL A 80 -9.37 11.39 1.83
CA VAL A 80 -10.12 11.33 0.58
C VAL A 80 -11.31 12.26 0.61
N SER A 81 -11.57 12.92 -0.51
CA SER A 81 -12.75 13.77 -0.70
C SER A 81 -13.80 13.03 -1.51
N GLY A 82 -15.08 13.13 -1.12
CA GLY A 82 -16.15 12.40 -1.80
C GLY A 82 -16.44 11.04 -1.14
N ASN A 83 -17.10 10.12 -1.86
CA ASN A 83 -17.46 8.81 -1.33
C ASN A 83 -16.23 7.87 -1.37
N PRO A 84 -15.74 7.35 -0.23
CA PRO A 84 -14.56 6.48 -0.22
C PRO A 84 -14.71 5.21 -1.06
N LYS A 85 -15.94 4.77 -1.35
CA LYS A 85 -16.21 3.60 -2.20
C LYS A 85 -15.83 3.82 -3.67
N ASP A 86 -15.63 5.07 -4.09
CA ASP A 86 -15.30 5.36 -5.49
C ASP A 86 -13.78 5.21 -5.76
N ILE A 87 -12.98 4.99 -4.71
CA ILE A 87 -11.50 4.85 -4.77
C ILE A 87 -11.07 3.38 -4.83
N ILE A 88 -11.95 2.44 -4.49
CA ILE A 88 -11.67 1.00 -4.33
C ILE A 88 -12.52 0.18 -5.30
#